data_AF-A0A8C0ZVU4-F1
#
_entry.id   AF-A0A8C0ZVU4-F1
#
_cell.length_a   1.000
_cell.length_b   1.000
_cell.length_c   1.000
_cell.angle_alpha   90.00
_cell.angle_beta   90.00
_cell.angle_gamma   90.00
#
_symmetry.space_group_name_H-M   'P 1'
#
loop_
_entity.id
_entity.type
_entity.pdbx_description
1 polymer ?
#
loop_
_entity_poly.entity_id
_entity_poly.type
_entity_poly.pdbx_seq_one_letter_code
_entity_poly.pdbx_strand_id
1 'polypeptide(L)'
;NEFKCDSGRCIPRTWICDGEADCADALDEHQNCTRRSCSEGEFTCSNGLCIRQSFRCDRRNDCGDYSDERDCSYPTCHENQFTCQNGRCISKLFVCDKENDCGDDSDELEHLCHTPEPTCPPHQFKCDNGNCIDTGKLCNHLDDCSDNSDEKGCGINECQDHSISGCDHNCTDTLTSFYCSCHPGYKLMSDKRSCVDIDECKETPHVCSQKCENVVGSYICKCAPGYIREPDGKTCRQNSNIEPYLIFSNRYYLRNLTTDGYSYSLILQGLDNVVAMDFDRVEKRLYWIDKGRQIIERMFLNKTNRETIISHRLPAAESLAVDWVARKLYWLDAHLDCLFVSDLEGRHRYTLAQHCVDANNTFCFSNPRGIVLHPQNGHLYWADWGHRAYIGRIGMDGTNKSVIISTKLEWPNAITIDYTNDLLYWADAHLGYIEYSDLEGHHRHTVYDGTLPHPYAITIFEDTIYWTDWNTRTVEKGNKYDGSNRVVLVNTTHRPFDIHVYHPYRQPIVNNPCRTNNGGCSHLCLIKAGGNGFTCACPDDFQTIHLSDRTLCLPKCSSTQFLCANNEKYGTPVLFPLSLHPLDTH
;
A
#
# COMPACT_ATOMS: atom_id res chain seq x y z
N ASN A 1 20.43 24.89 24.18
CA ASN A 1 19.19 25.38 23.54
C ASN A 1 18.02 24.48 23.93
N GLU A 2 17.76 24.31 25.23
CA GLU A 2 16.78 23.33 25.73
C GLU A 2 15.80 24.00 26.71
N PHE A 3 14.55 23.54 26.69
CA PHE A 3 13.46 23.87 27.59
C PHE A 3 13.28 22.73 28.59
N LYS A 4 13.10 23.05 29.87
CA LYS A 4 12.97 22.05 30.92
C LYS A 4 11.50 21.93 31.31
N CYS A 5 10.92 20.75 31.07
CA CYS A 5 9.60 20.39 31.56
C CYS A 5 9.59 20.31 33.10
N ASP A 6 8.43 20.48 33.74
CA ASP A 6 8.30 20.35 35.19
C ASP A 6 8.59 18.92 35.69
N SER A 7 8.41 17.93 34.82
CA SER A 7 8.83 16.54 35.04
C SER A 7 10.36 16.33 35.08
N GLY A 8 11.15 17.36 34.74
CA GLY A 8 12.61 17.32 34.71
C GLY A 8 13.23 16.90 33.37
N ARG A 9 12.42 16.53 32.36
CA ARG A 9 12.87 16.27 30.98
C ARG A 9 13.28 17.57 30.29
N CYS A 10 14.41 17.58 29.60
CA CYS A 10 14.80 18.68 28.72
C CYS A 10 14.37 18.37 27.29
N ILE A 11 13.64 19.27 26.64
CA ILE A 11 13.25 19.21 25.23
C ILE A 11 13.93 20.34 24.45
N PRO A 12 14.18 20.19 23.15
CA PRO A 12 14.63 21.29 22.30
C PRO A 12 13.69 22.51 22.38
N ARG A 13 14.23 23.73 22.32
CA ARG A 13 13.41 24.95 22.29
C ARG A 13 12.47 25.05 21.08
N THR A 14 12.73 24.29 20.02
CA THR A 14 11.87 24.17 18.83
C THR A 14 10.59 23.38 19.09
N TRP A 15 10.53 22.63 20.20
CA TRP A 15 9.36 21.83 20.62
C TRP A 15 8.49 22.58 21.64
N ILE A 16 8.49 23.92 21.57
CA ILE A 16 7.59 24.75 22.39
C ILE A 16 6.52 25.27 21.45
N CYS A 17 5.25 25.03 21.76
CA CYS A 17 4.11 25.42 20.92
C CYS A 17 4.15 24.81 19.51
N ASP A 18 4.76 23.64 19.35
CA ASP A 18 4.84 22.94 18.06
C ASP A 18 3.58 22.09 17.78
N GLY A 19 2.63 22.13 18.71
CA GLY A 19 1.39 21.41 18.67
C GLY A 19 1.50 20.02 19.28
N GLU A 20 2.67 19.53 19.69
CA GLU A 20 2.86 18.20 20.28
C GLU A 20 3.19 18.31 21.77
N ALA A 21 2.55 17.46 22.60
CA ALA A 21 2.75 17.49 24.04
C ALA A 21 4.06 16.78 24.46
N ASP A 22 5.22 17.33 24.13
CA ASP A 22 6.53 16.70 24.38
C ASP A 22 6.92 16.67 25.86
N CYS A 23 6.37 17.58 26.67
CA CYS A 23 6.34 17.43 28.12
C CYS A 23 5.20 16.49 28.57
N ALA A 24 5.44 15.70 29.62
CA ALA A 24 4.45 14.75 30.15
C ALA A 24 3.13 15.40 30.63
N ASP A 25 3.19 16.68 30.97
CA ASP A 25 2.10 17.55 31.38
C ASP A 25 1.65 18.53 30.28
N ALA A 26 2.20 18.37 29.06
CA ALA A 26 2.00 19.27 27.93
C ALA A 26 2.32 20.74 28.26
N LEU A 27 3.23 20.99 29.21
CA LEU A 27 3.58 22.34 29.66
C LEU A 27 4.12 23.22 28.52
N ASP A 28 4.88 22.60 27.63
CA ASP A 28 5.40 23.15 26.39
C ASP A 28 4.31 23.70 25.45
N GLU A 29 3.10 23.13 25.50
CA GLU A 29 1.96 23.53 24.66
C GLU A 29 0.99 24.49 25.37
N HIS A 30 1.12 24.65 26.69
CA HIS A 30 0.24 25.51 27.49
C HIS A 30 0.83 26.89 27.80
N GLN A 31 2.09 27.16 27.40
CA GLN A 31 2.70 28.48 27.57
C GLN A 31 2.23 29.49 26.50
N ASN A 32 1.02 30.05 26.68
CA ASN A 32 0.50 31.21 25.94
C ASN A 32 0.82 31.18 24.42
N CYS A 33 0.64 29.99 23.82
CA CYS A 33 0.93 29.73 22.43
C CYS A 33 -0.08 30.48 21.54
N THR A 34 0.37 31.58 20.93
CA THR A 34 -0.52 32.42 20.11
C THR A 34 -0.71 31.88 18.70
N ARG A 35 0.18 31.00 18.21
CA ARG A 35 0.06 30.23 16.96
C ARG A 35 0.88 28.94 17.06
N ARG A 36 0.30 27.81 16.63
CA ARG A 36 0.98 26.52 16.47
C ARG A 36 2.00 26.65 15.35
N SER A 37 3.28 26.41 15.61
CA SER A 37 4.33 26.43 14.57
C SER A 37 4.70 25.01 14.18
N CYS A 38 4.61 24.67 12.89
CA CYS A 38 5.01 23.36 12.39
C CYS A 38 6.53 23.13 12.54
N SER A 39 6.98 21.87 12.41
CA SER A 39 8.40 21.50 12.53
C SER A 39 9.29 22.17 11.46
N GLU A 40 10.62 22.19 11.68
CA GLU A 40 11.58 22.81 10.74
C GLU A 40 11.50 22.12 9.36
N GLY A 41 11.05 22.86 8.33
CA GLY A 41 10.82 22.35 6.97
C GLY A 41 9.35 22.08 6.60
N GLU A 42 8.40 22.34 7.52
CA GLU A 42 6.96 22.30 7.29
C GLU A 42 6.36 23.72 7.20
N PHE A 43 5.42 23.94 6.29
CA PHE A 43 4.61 25.15 6.16
C PHE A 43 3.33 25.02 7.00
N THR A 44 3.01 26.08 7.76
CA THR A 44 1.80 26.14 8.58
C THR A 44 0.63 26.78 7.81
N CYS A 45 -0.41 25.98 7.56
CA CYS A 45 -1.66 26.40 6.95
C CYS A 45 -2.47 27.35 7.84
N SER A 46 -3.46 28.07 7.28
CA SER A 46 -4.25 29.02 8.06
C SER A 46 -5.18 28.35 9.08
N ASN A 47 -5.63 27.12 8.77
CA ASN A 47 -6.36 26.22 9.67
C ASN A 47 -5.47 25.49 10.68
N GLY A 48 -4.14 25.68 10.64
CA GLY A 48 -3.18 25.07 11.55
C GLY A 48 -2.72 23.65 11.16
N LEU A 49 -3.04 23.17 9.96
CA LEU A 49 -2.42 21.96 9.39
C LEU A 49 -0.96 22.23 8.99
N CYS A 50 -0.16 21.16 8.98
CA CYS A 50 1.25 21.20 8.63
C CYS A 50 1.49 20.40 7.35
N ILE A 51 2.04 21.06 6.33
CA ILE A 51 2.45 20.42 5.07
C ILE A 51 3.94 20.63 4.87
N ARG A 52 4.60 19.85 4.01
CA ARG A 52 6.02 20.07 3.73
C ARG A 52 6.22 21.39 2.98
N GLN A 53 7.32 22.11 3.24
CA GLN A 53 7.60 23.38 2.55
C GLN A 53 7.65 23.24 1.02
N SER A 54 7.99 22.06 0.51
CA SER A 54 7.98 21.75 -0.93
C SER A 54 6.58 21.73 -1.55
N PHE A 55 5.52 21.59 -0.74
CA PHE A 55 4.13 21.50 -1.17
C PHE A 55 3.39 22.83 -1.08
N ARG A 56 4.08 23.90 -0.64
CA ARG A 56 3.52 25.23 -0.77
C ARG A 56 3.64 25.67 -2.24
N CYS A 57 2.54 26.08 -2.85
CA CYS A 57 2.47 26.52 -4.24
C CYS A 57 2.76 25.38 -5.24
N ASP A 58 2.12 24.23 -5.09
CA ASP A 58 2.27 23.08 -6.01
C ASP A 58 1.02 22.75 -6.84
N ARG A 59 0.01 23.64 -6.81
CA ARG A 59 -1.33 23.55 -7.41
C ARG A 59 -2.26 22.57 -6.72
N ARG A 60 -1.96 22.19 -5.48
CA ARG A 60 -2.78 21.29 -4.69
C ARG A 60 -3.19 21.91 -3.38
N ASN A 61 -4.45 21.68 -3.00
CA ASN A 61 -4.96 22.15 -1.72
C ASN A 61 -4.62 21.11 -0.63
N ASP A 62 -3.35 21.01 -0.25
CA ASP A 62 -2.88 20.11 0.80
C ASP A 62 -3.25 20.60 2.20
N CYS A 63 -3.43 21.92 2.35
CA CYS A 63 -3.96 22.51 3.57
C CYS A 63 -5.47 22.24 3.76
N GLY A 64 -6.21 21.77 2.75
CA GLY A 64 -7.68 21.63 2.78
C GLY A 64 -8.46 22.95 2.80
N ASP A 65 -7.87 24.06 3.27
CA ASP A 65 -8.45 25.42 3.32
C ASP A 65 -7.89 26.38 2.24
N TYR A 66 -7.11 25.84 1.30
CA TYR A 66 -6.46 26.53 0.19
C TYR A 66 -5.47 27.61 0.65
N SER A 67 -4.82 27.46 1.81
CA SER A 67 -3.91 28.49 2.34
C SER A 67 -2.49 28.41 1.82
N ASP A 68 -2.05 27.20 1.48
CA ASP A 68 -0.81 26.87 0.79
C ASP A 68 -0.74 27.45 -0.62
N GLU A 69 -1.87 27.47 -1.32
CA GLU A 69 -1.98 27.92 -2.72
C GLU A 69 -2.35 29.40 -2.86
N ARG A 70 -2.38 30.15 -1.75
CA ARG A 70 -2.58 31.61 -1.77
C ARG A 70 -1.27 32.34 -2.00
N ASP A 71 -1.33 33.35 -2.87
CA ASP A 71 -0.20 34.23 -3.19
C ASP A 71 0.98 33.48 -3.84
N CYS A 72 0.63 32.59 -4.77
CA CYS A 72 1.54 31.77 -5.55
C CYS A 72 1.53 32.21 -7.02
N SER A 73 2.70 32.31 -7.63
CA SER A 73 2.84 32.61 -9.06
C SER A 73 3.17 31.32 -9.81
N TYR A 74 2.20 30.77 -10.53
CA TYR A 74 2.40 29.54 -11.29
C TYR A 74 2.73 29.85 -12.76
N PRO A 75 3.83 29.32 -13.32
CA PRO A 75 4.11 29.42 -14.75
C PRO A 75 3.10 28.61 -15.57
N THR A 76 2.68 29.06 -16.75
CA THR A 76 1.77 28.30 -17.63
C THR A 76 2.33 26.91 -17.99
N CYS A 77 1.47 25.88 -18.06
CA CYS A 77 1.88 24.52 -18.43
C CYS A 77 2.64 24.49 -19.77
N HIS A 78 3.60 23.57 -19.92
CA HIS A 78 4.38 23.44 -21.16
C HIS A 78 3.51 22.96 -22.33
N GLU A 79 3.94 23.19 -23.58
CA GLU A 79 3.18 22.85 -24.80
C GLU A 79 2.75 21.36 -24.91
N ASN A 80 3.45 20.45 -24.23
CA ASN A 80 3.13 19.01 -24.20
C ASN A 80 2.29 18.58 -22.99
N GLN A 81 1.82 19.53 -22.19
CA GLN A 81 0.99 19.28 -21.01
C GLN A 81 -0.45 19.78 -21.23
N PHE A 82 -1.41 19.10 -20.63
CA PHE A 82 -2.80 19.48 -20.55
C PHE A 82 -3.05 20.18 -19.21
N THR A 83 -3.81 21.27 -19.24
CA THR A 83 -4.19 22.03 -18.05
C THR A 83 -5.57 21.57 -17.59
N CYS A 84 -5.64 20.91 -16.45
CA CYS A 84 -6.87 20.51 -15.77
C CYS A 84 -7.70 21.72 -15.32
N GLN A 85 -8.99 21.55 -15.00
CA GLN A 85 -9.83 22.67 -14.56
C GLN A 85 -9.41 23.22 -13.19
N ASN A 86 -8.89 22.36 -12.30
CA ASN A 86 -8.21 22.75 -11.07
C ASN A 86 -6.83 23.43 -11.29
N GLY A 87 -6.39 23.57 -12.54
CA GLY A 87 -5.12 24.21 -12.90
C GLY A 87 -3.91 23.28 -12.87
N ARG A 88 -4.04 21.99 -12.55
CA ARG A 88 -2.93 21.01 -12.59
C ARG A 88 -2.44 20.78 -14.03
N CYS A 89 -1.13 20.54 -14.20
CA CYS A 89 -0.56 20.19 -15.50
C CYS A 89 -0.29 18.69 -15.57
N ILE A 90 -1.01 17.97 -16.42
CA ILE A 90 -0.75 16.54 -16.70
C ILE A 90 -0.19 16.37 -18.12
N SER A 91 0.32 15.20 -18.46
CA SER A 91 0.76 14.93 -19.84
C SER A 91 -0.46 14.91 -20.77
N LYS A 92 -0.35 15.45 -21.99
CA LYS A 92 -1.41 15.28 -23.01
C LYS A 92 -1.69 13.81 -23.39
N LEU A 93 -0.79 12.89 -23.01
CA LEU A 93 -0.98 11.45 -23.18
C LEU A 93 -1.93 10.84 -22.15
N PHE A 94 -2.17 11.53 -21.04
CA PHE A 94 -3.04 11.15 -19.93
C PHE A 94 -4.40 11.85 -20.03
N VAL A 95 -4.86 12.11 -21.25
CA VAL A 95 -6.16 12.71 -21.52
C VAL A 95 -6.99 11.62 -22.19
N CYS A 96 -8.12 11.26 -21.60
CA CYS A 96 -9.02 10.21 -22.09
C CYS A 96 -8.40 8.80 -22.09
N ASP A 97 -7.59 8.49 -21.08
CA ASP A 97 -7.04 7.15 -20.86
C ASP A 97 -7.81 6.32 -19.82
N LYS A 98 -8.94 6.85 -19.34
CA LYS A 98 -9.84 6.27 -18.31
C LYS A 98 -9.27 6.30 -16.90
N GLU A 99 -8.19 7.04 -16.66
CA GLU A 99 -7.67 7.31 -15.33
C GLU A 99 -7.85 8.79 -14.97
N ASN A 100 -8.23 9.07 -13.72
CA ASN A 100 -8.34 10.44 -13.22
C ASN A 100 -6.96 10.93 -12.77
N ASP A 101 -6.15 11.41 -13.71
CA ASP A 101 -4.83 11.98 -13.46
C ASP A 101 -4.91 13.45 -13.02
N CYS A 102 -5.96 14.18 -13.45
CA CYS A 102 -6.21 15.55 -13.01
C CYS A 102 -6.60 15.64 -11.52
N GLY A 103 -7.17 14.58 -10.95
CA GLY A 103 -7.74 14.53 -9.59
C GLY A 103 -9.12 15.19 -9.45
N ASP A 104 -9.62 15.83 -10.51
CA ASP A 104 -10.96 16.42 -10.61
C ASP A 104 -11.76 15.87 -11.81
N ASP A 105 -11.31 14.75 -12.39
CA ASP A 105 -11.83 14.10 -13.60
C ASP A 105 -11.80 14.99 -14.87
N SER A 106 -11.10 16.13 -14.85
CA SER A 106 -11.09 17.08 -15.97
C SER A 106 -10.53 16.52 -17.27
N ASP A 107 -9.64 15.54 -17.17
CA ASP A 107 -9.00 14.79 -18.25
C ASP A 107 -9.88 13.70 -18.84
N GLU A 108 -10.84 13.20 -18.07
CA GLU A 108 -11.78 12.14 -18.44
C GLU A 108 -13.20 12.66 -18.72
N LEU A 109 -13.39 13.98 -18.78
CA LEU A 109 -14.71 14.55 -19.03
C LEU A 109 -15.27 14.07 -20.37
N GLU A 110 -16.53 13.65 -20.33
CA GLU A 110 -17.21 13.05 -21.47
C GLU A 110 -17.17 13.93 -22.74
N HIS A 111 -17.15 15.25 -22.59
CA HIS A 111 -17.05 16.20 -23.71
C HIS A 111 -15.66 16.28 -24.36
N LEU A 112 -14.60 15.80 -23.70
CA LEU A 112 -13.24 15.69 -24.23
C LEU A 112 -13.01 14.32 -24.87
N CYS A 113 -13.59 13.26 -24.29
CA CYS A 113 -13.32 11.86 -24.66
C CYS A 113 -14.36 11.23 -25.57
N HIS A 114 -15.58 11.77 -25.59
CA HIS A 114 -16.66 11.36 -26.47
C HIS A 114 -17.24 12.57 -27.22
N THR A 115 -17.32 12.46 -28.55
CA THR A 115 -18.27 13.26 -29.31
C THR A 115 -19.64 12.60 -29.14
N PRO A 116 -20.62 13.22 -28.46
CA PRO A 116 -21.95 12.65 -28.38
C PRO A 116 -22.54 12.55 -29.78
N GLU A 117 -22.99 11.36 -30.16
CA GLU A 117 -23.87 11.24 -31.32
C GLU A 117 -25.15 12.03 -31.03
N PRO A 118 -25.65 12.85 -31.97
CA PRO A 118 -26.86 13.61 -31.75
C PRO A 118 -28.06 12.66 -31.63
N THR A 119 -28.55 12.51 -30.40
CA THR A 119 -29.80 11.85 -30.06
C THR A 119 -30.90 12.87 -29.78
N CYS A 120 -32.10 12.62 -30.30
CA CYS A 120 -33.29 13.44 -30.06
C CYS A 120 -33.64 13.50 -28.55
N PRO A 121 -34.35 14.55 -28.08
CA PRO A 121 -34.85 14.64 -26.71
C PRO A 121 -35.71 13.42 -26.28
N PRO A 122 -35.81 13.11 -24.98
CA PRO A 122 -36.70 12.05 -24.50
C PRO A 122 -38.14 12.31 -24.97
N HIS A 123 -38.81 11.27 -25.49
CA HIS A 123 -40.14 11.28 -26.15
C HIS A 123 -40.19 11.70 -27.63
N GLN A 124 -39.05 11.84 -28.30
CA GLN A 124 -38.99 12.00 -29.75
C GLN A 124 -38.28 10.83 -30.43
N PHE A 125 -38.81 10.39 -31.57
CA PHE A 125 -38.23 9.38 -32.43
C PHE A 125 -37.39 10.01 -33.53
N LYS A 126 -36.22 9.42 -33.80
CA LYS A 126 -35.28 9.87 -34.83
C LYS A 126 -35.61 9.17 -36.16
N CYS A 127 -36.01 9.96 -37.13
CA CYS A 127 -36.15 9.58 -38.53
C CYS A 127 -34.80 9.16 -39.16
N ASP A 128 -34.84 8.35 -40.21
CA ASP A 128 -33.64 7.96 -40.97
C ASP A 128 -32.96 9.17 -41.63
N ASN A 129 -33.74 10.20 -41.99
CA ASN A 129 -33.24 11.50 -42.45
C ASN A 129 -32.67 12.41 -41.34
N GLY A 130 -32.70 11.98 -40.08
CA GLY A 130 -32.17 12.71 -38.93
C GLY A 130 -33.14 13.71 -38.27
N ASN A 131 -34.38 13.85 -38.75
CA ASN A 131 -35.42 14.65 -38.10
C ASN A 131 -35.97 13.95 -36.85
N CYS A 132 -36.47 14.73 -35.88
CA CYS A 132 -37.07 14.20 -34.66
C CYS A 132 -38.59 14.44 -34.69
N ILE A 133 -39.40 13.38 -34.58
CA ILE A 133 -40.87 13.46 -34.50
C ILE A 133 -41.36 12.99 -33.12
N ASP A 134 -42.55 13.41 -32.71
CA ASP A 134 -43.14 12.97 -31.43
C ASP A 134 -43.50 11.48 -31.47
N THR A 135 -43.24 10.75 -30.38
CA THR A 135 -43.58 9.31 -30.29
C THR A 135 -45.07 9.00 -30.55
N GLY A 136 -45.99 9.94 -30.31
CA GLY A 136 -47.42 9.78 -30.64
C GLY A 136 -47.75 9.86 -32.13
N LYS A 137 -46.78 10.21 -32.98
CA LYS A 137 -46.91 10.27 -34.44
C LYS A 137 -46.29 9.07 -35.16
N LEU A 138 -45.72 8.13 -34.42
CA LEU A 138 -45.29 6.85 -34.97
C LEU A 138 -46.51 6.00 -35.33
N CYS A 139 -46.47 5.28 -36.45
CA CYS A 139 -47.51 4.31 -36.79
C CYS A 139 -48.93 4.90 -36.87
N ASN A 140 -49.06 6.17 -37.29
CA ASN A 140 -50.34 6.87 -37.39
C ASN A 140 -50.89 6.88 -38.84
N HIS A 141 -50.27 6.14 -39.75
CA HIS A 141 -50.57 6.06 -41.18
C HIS A 141 -50.35 7.36 -41.96
N LEU A 142 -49.54 8.27 -41.43
CA LEU A 142 -49.15 9.53 -42.06
C LEU A 142 -47.61 9.60 -42.11
N ASP A 143 -47.08 10.09 -43.22
CA ASP A 143 -45.64 10.36 -43.36
C ASP A 143 -45.30 11.70 -42.66
N ASP A 144 -45.16 11.67 -41.34
CA ASP A 144 -44.67 12.77 -40.51
C ASP A 144 -43.15 12.96 -40.64
N CYS A 145 -42.45 11.92 -41.10
CA CYS A 145 -41.00 11.84 -41.21
C CYS A 145 -40.46 12.31 -42.58
N SER A 146 -41.32 12.53 -43.58
CA SER A 146 -41.01 12.91 -44.98
C SER A 146 -40.16 11.89 -45.78
N ASP A 147 -39.74 10.80 -45.16
CA ASP A 147 -39.04 9.66 -45.75
C ASP A 147 -39.75 8.32 -45.45
N ASN A 148 -40.95 8.41 -44.87
CA ASN A 148 -41.82 7.31 -44.45
C ASN A 148 -41.13 6.32 -43.49
N SER A 149 -40.15 6.76 -42.70
CA SER A 149 -39.44 5.88 -41.75
C SER A 149 -40.21 5.69 -40.44
N ASP A 150 -41.17 6.56 -40.16
CA ASP A 150 -42.15 6.48 -39.08
C ASP A 150 -43.24 5.40 -39.28
N GLU A 151 -43.44 4.98 -40.53
CA GLU A 151 -44.46 3.97 -40.91
C GLU A 151 -43.84 2.63 -41.37
N LYS A 152 -42.51 2.51 -41.42
CA LYS A 152 -41.83 1.25 -41.74
C LYS A 152 -41.74 0.35 -40.49
N GLY A 153 -42.01 -0.95 -40.67
CA GLY A 153 -41.94 -1.94 -39.57
C GLY A 153 -43.13 -1.90 -38.61
N CYS A 154 -44.17 -1.13 -38.92
CA CYS A 154 -45.31 -0.96 -38.03
C CYS A 154 -46.20 -2.22 -37.94
N GLY A 155 -46.45 -2.71 -36.73
CA GLY A 155 -47.39 -3.80 -36.46
C GLY A 155 -46.90 -5.21 -36.82
N ILE A 156 -45.60 -5.36 -37.08
CA ILE A 156 -44.91 -6.65 -37.17
C ILE A 156 -44.38 -6.95 -35.78
N ASN A 157 -44.64 -8.15 -35.27
CA ASN A 157 -44.02 -8.61 -34.03
C ASN A 157 -42.83 -9.50 -34.38
N GLU A 158 -41.64 -8.92 -34.49
CA GLU A 158 -40.43 -9.66 -34.84
C GLU A 158 -40.02 -10.67 -33.75
N CYS A 159 -40.52 -10.50 -32.52
CA CYS A 159 -40.29 -11.43 -31.42
C CYS A 159 -41.08 -12.76 -31.54
N GLN A 160 -42.07 -12.85 -32.42
CA GLN A 160 -42.77 -14.11 -32.68
C GLN A 160 -41.98 -15.07 -33.57
N ASP A 161 -41.03 -14.55 -34.36
CA ASP A 161 -40.16 -15.35 -35.22
C ASP A 161 -38.69 -15.18 -34.83
N HIS A 162 -38.12 -16.24 -34.25
CA HIS A 162 -36.72 -16.27 -33.83
C HIS A 162 -35.74 -16.11 -35.01
N SER A 163 -36.15 -16.43 -36.24
CA SER A 163 -35.31 -16.23 -37.43
C SER A 163 -35.18 -14.76 -37.83
N ILE A 164 -36.14 -13.92 -37.40
CA ILE A 164 -36.19 -12.48 -37.66
C ILE A 164 -35.53 -11.71 -36.52
N SER A 165 -35.91 -12.02 -35.28
CA SER A 165 -35.34 -11.37 -34.09
C SER A 165 -33.89 -11.77 -33.83
N GLY A 166 -33.58 -13.07 -33.86
CA GLY A 166 -32.25 -13.60 -33.57
C GLY A 166 -31.70 -13.20 -32.19
N CYS A 167 -32.57 -12.91 -31.22
CA CYS A 167 -32.17 -12.59 -29.84
C CYS A 167 -31.84 -13.87 -29.07
N ASP A 168 -30.74 -13.89 -28.32
CA ASP A 168 -30.37 -15.05 -27.49
C ASP A 168 -31.32 -15.27 -26.29
N HIS A 169 -31.77 -14.19 -25.67
CA HIS A 169 -32.57 -14.23 -24.42
C HIS A 169 -33.96 -13.60 -24.60
N ASN A 170 -34.14 -12.35 -24.14
CA ASN A 170 -35.44 -11.69 -24.17
C ASN A 170 -35.55 -10.81 -25.41
N CYS A 171 -36.69 -10.87 -26.09
CA CYS A 171 -37.06 -9.97 -27.18
C CYS A 171 -38.24 -9.12 -26.74
N THR A 172 -38.11 -7.81 -26.91
CA THR A 172 -39.16 -6.83 -26.61
C THR A 172 -39.52 -6.08 -27.88
N ASP A 173 -40.78 -6.23 -28.26
CA ASP A 173 -41.39 -5.62 -29.43
C ASP A 173 -41.65 -4.13 -29.17
N THR A 174 -41.30 -3.28 -30.14
CA THR A 174 -41.57 -1.84 -30.13
C THR A 174 -42.43 -1.48 -31.33
N LEU A 175 -43.03 -0.29 -31.37
CA LEU A 175 -43.99 0.06 -32.43
C LEU A 175 -43.43 -0.03 -33.86
N THR A 176 -42.12 0.16 -34.05
CA THR A 176 -41.47 0.16 -35.37
C THR A 176 -40.34 -0.87 -35.52
N SER A 177 -39.97 -1.58 -34.45
CA SER A 177 -38.83 -2.52 -34.43
C SER A 177 -38.87 -3.42 -33.19
N PHE A 178 -37.79 -4.14 -32.90
CA PHE A 178 -37.62 -4.89 -31.66
C PHE A 178 -36.24 -4.59 -31.06
N TYR A 179 -36.09 -4.84 -29.76
CA TYR A 179 -34.77 -4.88 -29.14
C TYR A 179 -34.60 -6.14 -28.30
N CYS A 180 -33.36 -6.65 -28.27
CA CYS A 180 -33.00 -7.78 -27.43
C CYS A 180 -32.49 -7.28 -26.08
N SER A 181 -32.82 -8.01 -25.01
CA SER A 181 -32.28 -7.81 -23.68
C SER A 181 -31.82 -9.14 -23.08
N CYS A 182 -30.82 -9.09 -22.22
CA CYS A 182 -30.24 -10.28 -21.61
C CYS A 182 -30.82 -10.54 -20.21
N HIS A 183 -30.76 -11.79 -19.75
CA HIS A 183 -31.10 -12.13 -18.36
C HIS A 183 -30.08 -11.50 -17.39
N PRO A 184 -30.44 -11.31 -16.10
CA PRO A 184 -29.47 -10.87 -15.09
C PRO A 184 -28.25 -11.79 -15.08
N GLY A 185 -27.05 -11.20 -15.01
CA GLY A 185 -25.77 -11.92 -15.14
C GLY A 185 -25.22 -11.99 -16.57
N TYR A 186 -25.91 -11.41 -17.56
CA TYR A 186 -25.46 -11.38 -18.96
C TYR A 186 -25.49 -9.97 -19.53
N LYS A 187 -24.52 -9.65 -20.38
CA LYS A 187 -24.43 -8.38 -21.12
C LYS A 187 -24.67 -8.59 -22.62
N LEU A 188 -25.30 -7.60 -23.26
CA LEU A 188 -25.61 -7.62 -24.68
C LEU A 188 -24.35 -7.26 -25.49
N MET A 189 -24.03 -8.05 -26.51
CA MET A 189 -22.90 -7.80 -27.40
C MET A 189 -23.16 -6.66 -28.39
N SER A 190 -22.12 -6.23 -29.10
CA SER A 190 -22.17 -5.15 -30.09
C SER A 190 -23.12 -5.41 -31.27
N ASP A 191 -23.47 -6.68 -31.51
CA ASP A 191 -24.48 -7.11 -32.49
C ASP A 191 -25.93 -6.82 -32.04
N LYS A 192 -26.11 -6.32 -30.80
CA LYS A 192 -27.41 -6.03 -30.16
C LYS A 192 -28.35 -7.23 -30.07
N ARG A 193 -27.82 -8.46 -30.18
CA ARG A 193 -28.61 -9.70 -30.26
C ARG A 193 -28.12 -10.78 -29.32
N SER A 194 -26.80 -10.96 -29.27
CA SER A 194 -26.20 -12.05 -28.51
C SER A 194 -25.89 -11.64 -27.08
N CYS A 195 -26.03 -12.58 -26.14
CA CYS A 195 -25.83 -12.34 -24.72
C CYS A 195 -24.64 -13.14 -24.20
N VAL A 196 -23.67 -12.44 -23.61
CA VAL A 196 -22.50 -13.08 -22.99
C VAL A 196 -22.53 -12.93 -21.48
N ASP A 197 -22.06 -13.96 -20.80
CA ASP A 197 -21.88 -13.98 -19.36
C ASP A 197 -21.04 -12.79 -18.88
N ILE A 198 -21.46 -12.15 -17.78
CA ILE A 198 -20.70 -11.08 -17.14
C ILE A 198 -19.73 -11.75 -16.17
N ASP A 199 -18.42 -11.56 -16.38
CA ASP A 199 -17.43 -12.01 -15.40
C ASP A 199 -17.38 -11.01 -14.23
N GLU A 200 -18.26 -11.20 -13.24
CA GLU A 200 -18.38 -10.25 -12.12
C GLU A 200 -17.09 -10.19 -11.29
N CYS A 201 -16.29 -11.26 -11.31
CA CYS A 201 -14.99 -11.30 -10.62
C CYS A 201 -13.94 -10.36 -11.23
N LYS A 202 -14.12 -9.93 -12.49
CA LYS A 202 -13.23 -8.96 -13.15
C LYS A 202 -13.86 -7.60 -13.32
N GLU A 203 -15.15 -7.55 -13.65
CA GLU A 203 -15.83 -6.30 -14.01
C GLU A 203 -16.31 -5.51 -12.79
N THR A 204 -16.47 -6.16 -11.63
CA THR A 204 -16.95 -5.52 -10.39
C THR A 204 -15.95 -5.72 -9.24
N PRO A 205 -15.11 -4.71 -8.93
CA PRO A 205 -13.99 -4.84 -8.00
C PRO A 205 -14.38 -4.90 -6.50
N HIS A 206 -15.24 -5.82 -6.05
CA HIS A 206 -15.64 -6.03 -4.62
C HIS A 206 -16.81 -7.02 -4.42
N VAL A 207 -17.10 -7.87 -5.42
CA VAL A 207 -18.27 -8.76 -5.36
C VAL A 207 -18.23 -9.72 -4.17
N CYS A 208 -17.03 -10.19 -3.83
CA CYS A 208 -16.75 -11.10 -2.73
C CYS A 208 -15.72 -10.47 -1.79
N SER A 209 -15.83 -10.71 -0.48
CA SER A 209 -14.83 -10.27 0.51
C SER A 209 -13.44 -10.90 0.32
N GLN A 210 -13.43 -12.09 -0.28
CA GLN A 210 -12.25 -12.91 -0.50
C GLN A 210 -12.26 -13.45 -1.93
N LYS A 211 -12.34 -14.77 -2.11
CA LYS A 211 -12.16 -15.40 -3.43
C LYS A 211 -13.46 -15.40 -4.21
N CYS A 212 -13.41 -14.93 -5.46
CA CYS A 212 -14.51 -14.96 -6.40
C CYS A 212 -14.29 -16.04 -7.46
N GLU A 213 -15.33 -16.80 -7.79
CA GLU A 213 -15.34 -17.75 -8.91
C GLU A 213 -16.53 -17.45 -9.80
N ASN A 214 -16.26 -17.08 -11.06
CA ASN A 214 -17.28 -16.81 -12.07
C ASN A 214 -17.94 -18.12 -12.54
N VAL A 215 -19.25 -18.11 -12.69
CA VAL A 215 -20.09 -19.23 -13.14
C VAL A 215 -21.03 -18.68 -14.22
N VAL A 216 -21.50 -19.53 -15.14
CA VAL A 216 -22.40 -19.05 -16.20
C VAL A 216 -23.70 -18.49 -15.59
N GLY A 217 -23.91 -17.18 -15.75
CA GLY A 217 -25.05 -16.39 -15.28
C GLY A 217 -24.95 -15.90 -13.83
N SER A 218 -23.86 -16.17 -13.09
CA SER A 218 -23.66 -15.70 -11.71
C SER A 218 -22.25 -15.96 -11.18
N TYR A 219 -21.98 -15.67 -9.90
CA TYR A 219 -20.70 -15.97 -9.26
C TYR A 219 -20.89 -16.70 -7.93
N ILE A 220 -19.81 -17.35 -7.47
CA ILE A 220 -19.75 -17.96 -6.15
C ILE A 220 -18.58 -17.38 -5.36
N CYS A 221 -18.88 -16.80 -4.20
CA CYS A 221 -17.86 -16.37 -3.25
C CYS A 221 -17.38 -17.54 -2.38
N LYS A 222 -16.07 -17.72 -2.32
CA LYS A 222 -15.35 -18.71 -1.50
C LYS A 222 -14.45 -18.00 -0.48
N CYS A 223 -14.28 -18.63 0.68
CA CYS A 223 -13.42 -18.12 1.74
C CYS A 223 -12.07 -18.85 1.77
N ALA A 224 -11.02 -18.14 2.17
CA ALA A 224 -9.70 -18.68 2.44
C ALA A 224 -9.73 -19.63 3.65
N PRO A 225 -8.73 -20.52 3.79
CA PRO A 225 -8.65 -21.43 4.94
C PRO A 225 -8.70 -20.66 6.27
N GLY A 226 -9.58 -21.08 7.19
CA GLY A 226 -9.78 -20.41 8.47
C GLY A 226 -10.88 -19.34 8.47
N TYR A 227 -11.53 -19.11 7.34
CA TYR A 227 -12.67 -18.20 7.22
C TYR A 227 -13.95 -18.96 6.87
N ILE A 228 -15.07 -18.50 7.41
CA ILE A 228 -16.41 -19.04 7.15
C ILE A 228 -17.24 -17.99 6.43
N ARG A 229 -18.03 -18.45 5.46
CA ARG A 229 -18.93 -17.59 4.68
C ARG A 229 -20.16 -17.24 5.52
N GLU A 230 -20.46 -15.96 5.60
CA GLU A 230 -21.65 -15.42 6.26
C GLU A 230 -22.94 -15.78 5.50
N PRO A 231 -24.12 -15.66 6.14
CA PRO A 231 -25.42 -15.95 5.51
C PRO A 231 -25.74 -15.10 4.29
N ASP A 232 -25.08 -13.95 4.12
CA ASP A 232 -25.18 -13.08 2.94
C ASP A 232 -24.59 -13.71 1.66
N GLY A 233 -23.81 -14.80 1.81
CA GLY A 233 -23.18 -15.50 0.71
C GLY A 233 -21.98 -14.78 0.09
N LYS A 234 -21.55 -13.63 0.64
CA LYS A 234 -20.48 -12.77 0.08
C LYS A 234 -19.35 -12.49 1.05
N THR A 235 -19.65 -12.34 2.33
CA THR A 235 -18.67 -11.96 3.35
C THR A 235 -18.05 -13.18 4.02
N CYS A 236 -16.76 -13.10 4.31
CA CYS A 236 -15.97 -14.14 4.95
C CYS A 236 -15.41 -13.62 6.28
N ARG A 237 -15.76 -14.29 7.39
CA ARG A 237 -15.30 -13.95 8.74
C ARG A 237 -14.40 -15.03 9.32
N GLN A 238 -13.46 -14.63 10.16
CA GLN A 238 -12.54 -15.54 10.83
C GLN A 238 -13.29 -16.53 11.75
N ASN A 239 -12.82 -17.77 11.89
CA ASN A 239 -13.44 -18.81 12.72
C ASN A 239 -12.61 -19.26 13.94
N SER A 240 -11.61 -18.48 14.32
CA SER A 240 -10.57 -18.85 15.28
C SER A 240 -10.92 -18.57 16.76
N ASN A 241 -12.07 -17.92 17.02
CA ASN A 241 -12.46 -17.42 18.35
C ASN A 241 -11.41 -16.51 19.02
N ILE A 242 -10.49 -15.94 18.24
CA ILE A 242 -9.49 -14.98 18.70
C ILE A 242 -9.93 -13.61 18.19
N GLU A 243 -10.15 -12.69 19.11
CA GLU A 243 -10.49 -11.31 18.73
C GLU A 243 -9.24 -10.59 18.21
N PRO A 244 -9.33 -9.93 17.03
CA PRO A 244 -8.26 -9.09 16.54
C PRO A 244 -8.16 -7.81 17.38
N TYR A 245 -6.94 -7.30 17.55
CA TYR A 245 -6.70 -5.98 18.12
C TYR A 245 -5.59 -5.27 17.35
N LEU A 246 -5.60 -3.95 17.44
CA LEU A 246 -4.62 -3.07 16.80
C LEU A 246 -3.51 -2.78 17.79
N ILE A 247 -2.28 -2.89 17.33
CA ILE A 247 -1.10 -2.33 17.97
C ILE A 247 -0.64 -1.15 17.13
N PHE A 248 -0.26 -0.05 17.76
CA PHE A 248 0.33 1.07 17.03
C PHE A 248 1.34 1.85 17.86
N SER A 249 2.22 2.55 17.17
CA SER A 249 3.26 3.39 17.75
C SER A 249 2.82 4.86 17.79
N ASN A 250 3.09 5.55 18.90
CA ASN A 250 2.66 6.92 19.16
C ASN A 250 3.83 7.68 19.79
N ARG A 251 4.89 7.91 19.01
CA ARG A 251 6.17 8.58 19.35
C ARG A 251 6.88 7.98 20.57
N TYR A 252 6.43 8.34 21.77
CA TYR A 252 6.99 7.90 23.07
C TYR A 252 6.35 6.61 23.63
N TYR A 253 5.26 6.14 23.00
CA TYR A 253 4.44 5.04 23.51
C TYR A 253 4.16 3.97 22.46
N LEU A 254 4.05 2.72 22.92
CA LEU A 254 3.39 1.65 22.18
C LEU A 254 2.02 1.40 22.81
N ARG A 255 0.98 1.34 21.99
CA ARG A 255 -0.41 1.25 22.46
C ARG A 255 -1.16 0.11 21.79
N ASN A 256 -2.16 -0.37 22.51
CA ASN A 256 -3.11 -1.38 22.07
C ASN A 256 -4.51 -0.74 22.00
N LEU A 257 -5.24 -1.04 20.94
CA LEU A 257 -6.58 -0.56 20.66
C LEU A 257 -7.43 -1.71 20.11
N THR A 258 -8.63 -1.92 20.64
CA THR A 258 -9.58 -2.88 20.05
C THR A 258 -10.11 -2.38 18.70
N THR A 259 -10.52 -3.29 17.81
CA THR A 259 -10.99 -2.93 16.45
C THR A 259 -12.29 -2.11 16.43
N ASP A 260 -13.02 -2.10 17.54
CA ASP A 260 -14.20 -1.26 17.79
C ASP A 260 -13.86 0.12 18.38
N GLY A 261 -12.63 0.33 18.86
CA GLY A 261 -12.15 1.58 19.46
C GLY A 261 -12.50 1.77 20.94
N TYR A 262 -13.22 0.83 21.58
CA TYR A 262 -13.68 1.01 22.96
C TYR A 262 -12.58 0.81 24.02
N SER A 263 -11.65 -0.12 23.78
CA SER A 263 -10.57 -0.42 24.72
C SER A 263 -9.25 0.12 24.20
N TYR A 264 -8.71 1.10 24.92
CA TYR A 264 -7.46 1.75 24.60
C TYR A 264 -6.49 1.63 25.78
N SER A 265 -5.35 0.96 25.57
CA SER A 265 -4.42 0.62 26.65
C SER A 265 -2.95 0.84 26.28
N LEU A 266 -2.13 1.08 27.30
CA LEU A 266 -0.69 1.28 27.17
C LEU A 266 0.06 -0.07 27.18
N ILE A 267 0.91 -0.29 26.18
CA ILE A 267 1.83 -1.45 26.15
C ILE A 267 3.14 -1.09 26.83
N LEU A 268 3.81 -0.05 26.33
CA LEU A 268 5.14 0.38 26.77
C LEU A 268 5.27 1.91 26.71
N GLN A 269 6.03 2.47 27.64
CA GLN A 269 6.35 3.90 27.75
C GLN A 269 7.85 4.11 27.96
N GLY A 270 8.31 5.37 27.90
CA GLY A 270 9.72 5.71 28.09
C GLY A 270 10.58 5.40 26.87
N LEU A 271 9.96 5.48 25.68
CA LEU A 271 10.62 5.42 24.38
C LEU A 271 10.94 6.84 23.93
N ASP A 272 11.83 7.01 22.95
CA ASP A 272 12.20 8.35 22.47
C ASP A 272 11.46 8.72 21.18
N ASN A 273 11.65 7.96 20.09
CA ASN A 273 10.85 8.17 18.88
C ASN A 273 10.67 6.87 18.10
N VAL A 274 9.57 6.16 18.38
CA VAL A 274 9.25 4.91 17.71
C VAL A 274 8.47 5.15 16.43
N VAL A 275 9.09 4.82 15.31
CA VAL A 275 8.58 5.11 13.96
C VAL A 275 8.02 3.88 13.25
N ALA A 276 8.54 2.70 13.56
CA ALA A 276 8.13 1.44 12.91
C ALA A 276 8.10 0.29 13.92
N MET A 277 7.21 -0.66 13.69
CA MET A 277 7.06 -1.83 14.54
C MET A 277 6.45 -2.99 13.77
N ASP A 278 6.78 -4.22 14.16
CA ASP A 278 6.13 -5.42 13.64
C ASP A 278 6.16 -6.51 14.70
N PHE A 279 5.37 -7.56 14.54
CA PHE A 279 5.22 -8.62 15.51
C PHE A 279 5.64 -9.98 14.96
N ASP A 280 5.94 -10.89 15.88
CA ASP A 280 6.12 -12.29 15.60
C ASP A 280 5.08 -13.09 16.35
N ARG A 281 4.17 -13.74 15.62
CA ARG A 281 3.14 -14.60 16.18
C ARG A 281 3.71 -15.88 16.80
N VAL A 282 4.83 -16.41 16.30
CA VAL A 282 5.37 -17.71 16.71
C VAL A 282 5.95 -17.62 18.11
N GLU A 283 6.85 -16.67 18.36
CA GLU A 283 7.43 -16.45 19.70
C GLU A 283 6.66 -15.43 20.53
N LYS A 284 5.58 -14.83 19.97
CA LYS A 284 4.78 -13.78 20.61
C LYS A 284 5.64 -12.60 21.04
N ARG A 285 6.44 -12.08 20.09
CA ARG A 285 7.34 -10.95 20.30
C ARG A 285 6.89 -9.73 19.50
N LEU A 286 7.23 -8.55 20.00
CA LEU A 286 7.06 -7.27 19.33
C LEU A 286 8.45 -6.70 19.07
N TYR A 287 8.67 -6.18 17.87
CA TYR A 287 9.90 -5.55 17.43
C TYR A 287 9.60 -4.11 17.05
N TRP A 288 10.49 -3.18 17.36
CA TRP A 288 10.32 -1.77 16.99
C TRP A 288 11.64 -1.07 16.77
N ILE A 289 11.58 0.00 15.97
CA ILE A 289 12.69 0.91 15.70
C ILE A 289 12.49 2.17 16.54
N ASP A 290 13.40 2.43 17.47
CA ASP A 290 13.48 3.73 18.16
C ASP A 290 14.50 4.61 17.44
N LYS A 291 13.99 5.48 16.56
CA LYS A 291 14.79 6.38 15.71
C LYS A 291 15.57 7.39 16.54
N GLY A 292 15.01 7.84 17.67
CA GLY A 292 15.68 8.78 18.57
C GLY A 292 16.93 8.18 19.22
N ARG A 293 16.89 6.89 19.51
CA ARG A 293 18.01 6.12 20.08
C ARG A 293 18.88 5.39 19.05
N GLN A 294 18.45 5.35 17.79
CA GLN A 294 19.10 4.61 16.70
C GLN A 294 19.29 3.12 17.01
N ILE A 295 18.26 2.49 17.59
CA ILE A 295 18.27 1.08 17.98
C ILE A 295 17.03 0.35 17.48
N ILE A 296 17.17 -0.96 17.29
CA ILE A 296 16.04 -1.87 17.14
C ILE A 296 15.96 -2.74 18.40
N GLU A 297 14.80 -2.78 19.01
CA GLU A 297 14.52 -3.53 20.23
C GLU A 297 13.42 -4.56 19.99
N ARG A 298 13.35 -5.55 20.88
CA ARG A 298 12.23 -6.48 20.95
C ARG A 298 11.84 -6.78 22.39
N MET A 299 10.60 -7.24 22.57
CA MET A 299 10.10 -7.79 23.84
C MET A 299 9.02 -8.84 23.59
N PHE A 300 8.74 -9.69 24.57
CA PHE A 300 7.54 -10.53 24.53
C PHE A 300 6.27 -9.69 24.70
N LEU A 301 5.17 -10.11 24.07
CA LEU A 301 3.86 -9.44 24.18
C LEU A 301 3.30 -9.42 25.63
N ASN A 302 3.83 -10.25 26.52
CA ASN A 302 3.56 -10.20 27.96
C ASN A 302 4.37 -9.10 28.70
N LYS A 303 5.07 -8.23 27.96
CA LYS A 303 5.87 -7.10 28.47
C LYS A 303 7.14 -7.52 29.23
N THR A 304 7.66 -8.72 28.98
CA THR A 304 8.91 -9.22 29.59
C THR A 304 10.06 -9.31 28.58
N ASN A 305 11.29 -9.46 29.07
CA ASN A 305 12.50 -9.68 28.26
C ASN A 305 12.70 -8.63 27.15
N ARG A 306 12.74 -7.35 27.54
CA ARG A 306 13.12 -6.27 26.63
C ARG A 306 14.62 -6.35 26.37
N GLU A 307 15.00 -6.40 25.10
CA GLU A 307 16.40 -6.46 24.68
C GLU A 307 16.63 -5.67 23.39
N THR A 308 17.84 -5.12 23.27
CA THR A 308 18.30 -4.44 22.05
C THR A 308 18.96 -5.45 21.13
N ILE A 309 18.44 -5.60 19.92
CA ILE A 309 18.97 -6.54 18.93
C ILE A 309 19.97 -5.88 17.98
N ILE A 310 19.78 -4.61 17.64
CA ILE A 310 20.67 -3.86 16.75
C ILE A 310 20.88 -2.47 17.35
N SER A 311 22.14 -2.10 17.56
CA SER A 311 22.54 -0.83 18.20
C SER A 311 23.48 0.03 17.34
N HIS A 312 23.76 -0.37 16.10
CA HIS A 312 24.74 0.29 15.24
C HIS A 312 24.27 0.32 13.78
N ARG A 313 24.74 1.32 13.02
CA ARG A 313 24.41 1.53 11.59
C ARG A 313 22.90 1.55 11.33
N LEU A 314 22.19 2.41 12.08
CA LEU A 314 20.77 2.74 11.94
C LEU A 314 20.55 4.27 11.95
N PRO A 315 21.25 5.04 11.09
CA PRO A 315 21.14 6.50 11.11
C PRO A 315 19.72 7.01 10.82
N ALA A 316 18.97 6.35 9.93
CA ALA A 316 17.60 6.71 9.60
C ALA A 316 16.77 5.48 9.20
N ALA A 317 16.68 4.50 10.10
CA ALA A 317 15.83 3.34 9.88
C ALA A 317 14.35 3.74 10.00
N GLU A 318 13.59 3.55 8.92
CA GLU A 318 12.22 4.10 8.78
C GLU A 318 11.13 3.02 8.85
N SER A 319 11.42 1.78 8.46
CA SER A 319 10.40 0.72 8.38
C SER A 319 11.00 -0.66 8.66
N LEU A 320 10.20 -1.53 9.25
CA LEU A 320 10.58 -2.85 9.74
C LEU A 320 9.57 -3.90 9.28
N ALA A 321 10.03 -5.10 8.91
CA ALA A 321 9.16 -6.26 8.74
C ALA A 321 9.83 -7.55 9.25
N VAL A 322 9.04 -8.41 9.88
CA VAL A 322 9.45 -9.67 10.48
C VAL A 322 8.99 -10.81 9.58
N ASP A 323 9.94 -11.65 9.14
CA ASP A 323 9.62 -12.92 8.51
C ASP A 323 9.37 -13.98 9.59
N TRP A 324 8.09 -14.24 9.85
CA TRP A 324 7.64 -15.26 10.80
C TRP A 324 7.87 -16.70 10.32
N VAL A 325 8.20 -16.90 9.04
CA VAL A 325 8.44 -18.22 8.43
C VAL A 325 9.91 -18.59 8.56
N ALA A 326 10.82 -17.84 7.91
CA ALA A 326 12.26 -18.15 7.96
C ALA A 326 12.99 -17.50 9.16
N ARG A 327 12.28 -16.80 10.03
CA ARG A 327 12.80 -16.17 11.26
C ARG A 327 13.91 -15.17 10.93
N LYS A 328 13.54 -14.14 10.17
CA LYS A 328 14.45 -13.06 9.72
C LYS A 328 13.82 -11.70 9.99
N LEU A 329 14.66 -10.68 10.11
CA LEU A 329 14.26 -9.30 10.30
C LEU A 329 14.72 -8.48 9.10
N TYR A 330 13.82 -7.72 8.49
CA TYR A 330 14.09 -6.85 7.36
C TYR A 330 13.80 -5.41 7.74
N TRP A 331 14.65 -4.47 7.31
CA TRP A 331 14.40 -3.05 7.52
C TRP A 331 14.99 -2.18 6.42
N LEU A 332 14.37 -1.02 6.23
CA LEU A 332 14.82 0.03 5.31
C LEU A 332 15.50 1.14 6.11
N ASP A 333 16.63 1.64 5.60
CA ASP A 333 17.30 2.82 6.11
C ASP A 333 17.39 3.88 5.02
N ALA A 334 16.77 5.03 5.26
CA ALA A 334 16.65 6.12 4.31
C ALA A 334 17.91 7.01 4.23
N HIS A 335 18.86 6.88 5.15
CA HIS A 335 20.13 7.60 5.07
C HIS A 335 21.22 6.74 4.43
N LEU A 336 21.14 5.42 4.59
CA LEU A 336 22.06 4.48 3.95
C LEU A 336 21.60 4.04 2.55
N ASP A 337 20.39 4.40 2.12
CA ASP A 337 19.80 4.00 0.84
C ASP A 337 19.84 2.48 0.60
N CYS A 338 19.55 1.72 1.66
CA CYS A 338 19.74 0.28 1.69
C CYS A 338 18.59 -0.46 2.37
N LEU A 339 18.34 -1.66 1.85
CA LEU A 339 17.49 -2.68 2.45
C LEU A 339 18.38 -3.73 3.09
N PHE A 340 18.19 -3.96 4.39
CA PHE A 340 18.97 -4.92 5.16
C PHE A 340 18.13 -6.11 5.60
N VAL A 341 18.81 -7.23 5.82
CA VAL A 341 18.24 -8.42 6.46
C VAL A 341 19.16 -8.90 7.57
N SER A 342 18.58 -9.41 8.66
CA SER A 342 19.31 -10.12 9.69
C SER A 342 18.55 -11.33 10.22
N ASP A 343 19.22 -12.16 11.02
CA ASP A 343 18.50 -13.04 11.94
C ASP A 343 17.74 -12.22 13.00
N LEU A 344 16.76 -12.85 13.67
CA LEU A 344 15.97 -12.21 14.71
C LEU A 344 16.79 -11.80 15.94
N GLU A 345 18.00 -12.35 16.10
CA GLU A 345 18.94 -12.04 17.19
C GLU A 345 19.88 -10.87 16.85
N GLY A 346 19.85 -10.37 15.60
CA GLY A 346 20.75 -9.32 15.11
C GLY A 346 22.21 -9.73 14.92
N ARG A 347 22.56 -11.03 14.96
CA ARG A 347 23.97 -11.50 14.92
C ARG A 347 24.57 -11.45 13.52
N HIS A 348 23.78 -11.85 12.52
CA HIS A 348 24.22 -11.92 11.14
C HIS A 348 23.40 -10.93 10.31
N ARG A 349 24.06 -9.88 9.82
CA ARG A 349 23.46 -8.83 8.97
C ARG A 349 24.00 -8.93 7.55
N TYR A 350 23.12 -8.78 6.59
CA TYR A 350 23.43 -8.74 5.17
C TYR A 350 22.70 -7.58 4.50
N THR A 351 23.39 -6.87 3.61
CA THR A 351 22.80 -5.84 2.76
C THR A 351 22.12 -6.52 1.59
N LEU A 352 20.79 -6.59 1.63
CA LEU A 352 19.99 -7.33 0.66
C LEU A 352 19.91 -6.60 -0.68
N ALA A 353 19.69 -5.28 -0.63
CA ALA A 353 19.64 -4.43 -1.81
C ALA A 353 20.18 -3.03 -1.49
N GLN A 354 20.91 -2.48 -2.46
CA GLN A 354 21.44 -1.13 -2.45
C GLN A 354 21.40 -0.58 -3.90
N HIS A 355 21.65 0.71 -4.08
CA HIS A 355 21.69 1.37 -5.40
C HIS A 355 20.39 1.26 -6.21
N CYS A 356 20.47 1.44 -7.52
CA CYS A 356 19.32 1.51 -8.40
C CYS A 356 18.64 0.15 -8.61
N VAL A 357 17.34 0.19 -8.88
CA VAL A 357 16.50 -0.97 -9.22
C VAL A 357 16.81 -1.42 -10.65
N ASP A 358 16.88 -0.45 -11.56
CA ASP A 358 17.09 -0.64 -12.97
C ASP A 358 18.53 -0.32 -13.39
N ALA A 359 18.98 -0.97 -14.47
CA ALA A 359 20.31 -0.75 -15.02
C ALA A 359 20.53 0.68 -15.57
N ASN A 360 19.43 1.39 -15.89
CA ASN A 360 19.48 2.76 -16.40
C ASN A 360 19.59 3.81 -15.28
N ASN A 361 19.65 3.40 -14.01
CA ASN A 361 19.70 4.27 -12.84
C ASN A 361 18.54 5.28 -12.76
N THR A 362 17.35 4.84 -13.16
CA THR A 362 16.14 5.67 -13.18
C THR A 362 15.45 5.67 -11.81
N PHE A 363 15.38 4.50 -11.17
CA PHE A 363 14.73 4.29 -9.89
C PHE A 363 15.77 3.81 -8.90
N CYS A 364 16.19 4.69 -8.00
CA CYS A 364 17.22 4.39 -7.02
C CYS A 364 16.68 4.53 -5.61
N PHE A 365 17.25 3.76 -4.69
CA PHE A 365 17.03 4.00 -3.27
C PHE A 365 17.44 5.43 -2.95
N SER A 366 16.49 6.20 -2.44
CA SER A 366 16.74 7.60 -2.06
C SER A 366 15.98 7.97 -0.80
N ASN A 367 14.72 7.57 -0.67
CA ASN A 367 13.96 7.68 0.58
C ASN A 367 13.02 6.47 0.72
N PRO A 368 13.57 5.25 0.88
CA PRO A 368 12.76 4.06 1.04
C PRO A 368 11.93 4.12 2.34
N ARG A 369 10.66 3.75 2.23
CA ARG A 369 9.70 3.67 3.35
C ARG A 369 8.63 2.63 3.06
N GLY A 370 8.04 2.06 4.11
CA GLY A 370 7.01 1.04 4.00
C GLY A 370 7.61 -0.25 3.48
N ILE A 371 7.57 -1.31 4.28
CA ILE A 371 8.12 -2.61 3.90
C ILE A 371 7.15 -3.69 4.30
N VAL A 372 6.85 -4.60 3.37
CA VAL A 372 6.02 -5.77 3.65
C VAL A 372 6.54 -7.02 2.97
N LEU A 373 6.34 -8.14 3.64
CA LEU A 373 6.83 -9.44 3.24
C LEU A 373 5.66 -10.33 2.81
N HIS A 374 5.88 -11.12 1.78
CA HIS A 374 5.03 -12.25 1.40
C HIS A 374 5.86 -13.54 1.39
N PRO A 375 6.06 -14.17 2.58
CA PRO A 375 6.92 -15.35 2.70
C PRO A 375 6.46 -16.55 1.87
N GLN A 376 5.15 -16.66 1.59
CA GLN A 376 4.61 -17.74 0.75
C GLN A 376 5.03 -17.61 -0.71
N ASN A 377 5.11 -16.39 -1.24
CA ASN A 377 5.58 -16.15 -2.60
C ASN A 377 7.09 -15.81 -2.63
N GLY A 378 7.75 -15.67 -1.48
CA GLY A 378 9.17 -15.34 -1.37
C GLY A 378 9.52 -13.93 -1.85
N HIS A 379 8.59 -12.98 -1.74
CA HIS A 379 8.75 -11.60 -2.20
C HIS A 379 8.68 -10.59 -1.05
N LEU A 380 9.35 -9.46 -1.26
CA LEU A 380 9.34 -8.28 -0.43
C LEU A 380 8.95 -7.10 -1.30
N TYR A 381 8.11 -6.24 -0.76
CA TYR A 381 7.64 -5.01 -1.40
C TYR A 381 8.03 -3.81 -0.54
N TRP A 382 8.40 -2.71 -1.20
CA TRP A 382 8.68 -1.45 -0.53
C TRP A 382 8.21 -0.26 -1.35
N ALA A 383 7.99 0.86 -0.69
CA ALA A 383 7.80 2.14 -1.35
C ALA A 383 9.07 3.01 -1.23
N ASP A 384 9.26 3.91 -2.18
CA ASP A 384 10.30 4.94 -2.11
C ASP A 384 9.69 6.24 -2.62
N TRP A 385 9.86 7.31 -1.86
CA TRP A 385 9.35 8.66 -2.17
C TRP A 385 10.49 9.64 -2.46
N GLY A 386 11.63 9.14 -2.94
CA GLY A 386 12.74 9.96 -3.42
C GLY A 386 12.36 10.83 -4.62
N HIS A 387 13.36 11.27 -5.38
CA HIS A 387 13.13 12.16 -6.54
C HIS A 387 12.15 11.59 -7.58
N ARG A 388 12.08 10.27 -7.72
CA ARG A 388 11.04 9.58 -8.48
C ARG A 388 10.40 8.57 -7.56
N ALA A 389 9.15 8.79 -7.18
CA ALA A 389 8.45 7.87 -6.32
C ALA A 389 8.09 6.57 -7.06
N TYR A 390 8.26 5.43 -6.39
CA TYR A 390 7.93 4.13 -6.95
C TYR A 390 7.63 3.11 -5.86
N ILE A 391 6.95 2.03 -6.24
CA ILE A 391 6.81 0.82 -5.43
C ILE A 391 7.62 -0.29 -6.10
N GLY A 392 8.55 -0.84 -5.34
CA GLY A 392 9.46 -1.89 -5.78
C GLY A 392 9.09 -3.27 -5.25
N ARG A 393 9.55 -4.29 -5.97
CA ARG A 393 9.48 -5.70 -5.58
C ARG A 393 10.85 -6.33 -5.70
N ILE A 394 11.18 -7.21 -4.77
CA ILE A 394 12.41 -8.00 -4.78
C ILE A 394 12.13 -9.38 -4.17
N GLY A 395 12.91 -10.39 -4.53
CA GLY A 395 12.95 -11.65 -3.80
C GLY A 395 13.44 -11.43 -2.37
N MET A 396 12.94 -12.21 -1.41
CA MET A 396 13.41 -12.17 -0.02
C MET A 396 14.88 -12.60 0.15
N ASP A 397 15.48 -13.16 -0.91
CA ASP A 397 16.90 -13.47 -1.06
C ASP A 397 17.71 -12.41 -1.82
N GLY A 398 17.07 -11.30 -2.25
CA GLY A 398 17.71 -10.20 -2.97
C GLY A 398 17.74 -10.36 -4.49
N THR A 399 17.13 -11.42 -5.03
CA THR A 399 17.06 -11.64 -6.48
C THR A 399 15.85 -10.95 -7.13
N ASN A 400 15.86 -10.79 -8.46
CA ASN A 400 14.73 -10.26 -9.24
C ASN A 400 14.15 -8.93 -8.70
N LYS A 401 15.01 -7.92 -8.54
CA LYS A 401 14.58 -6.55 -8.18
C LYS A 401 13.88 -5.90 -9.38
N SER A 402 12.68 -5.38 -9.19
CA SER A 402 11.88 -4.72 -10.23
C SER A 402 11.03 -3.58 -9.66
N VAL A 403 10.63 -2.63 -10.50
CA VAL A 403 9.62 -1.63 -10.18
C VAL A 403 8.28 -2.14 -10.68
N ILE A 404 7.25 -2.11 -9.83
CA ILE A 404 5.89 -2.56 -10.18
C ILE A 404 4.93 -1.39 -10.40
N ILE A 405 5.11 -0.29 -9.68
CA ILE A 405 4.28 0.92 -9.81
C ILE A 405 5.22 2.13 -9.85
N SER A 406 5.05 2.97 -10.87
CA SER A 406 5.88 4.17 -11.08
C SER A 406 5.08 5.40 -11.50
N THR A 407 3.74 5.31 -11.53
CA THR A 407 2.83 6.37 -11.98
C THR A 407 1.89 6.75 -10.85
N LYS A 408 1.42 8.01 -10.84
CA LYS A 408 0.50 8.55 -9.81
C LYS A 408 1.01 8.26 -8.39
N LEU A 409 2.29 8.52 -8.15
CA LEU A 409 2.96 8.37 -6.85
C LEU A 409 3.81 9.62 -6.62
N GLU A 410 3.74 10.17 -5.41
CA GLU A 410 4.55 11.30 -4.97
C GLU A 410 5.13 11.04 -3.59
N TRP A 411 4.28 10.66 -2.63
CA TRP A 411 4.72 10.30 -1.28
C TRP A 411 4.08 9.00 -0.78
N PRO A 412 4.39 7.84 -1.40
CA PRO A 412 3.93 6.55 -0.90
C PRO A 412 4.55 6.26 0.46
N ASN A 413 3.71 6.32 1.49
CA ASN A 413 4.14 6.31 2.89
C ASN A 413 3.85 4.97 3.56
N ALA A 414 2.74 4.35 3.16
CA ALA A 414 2.20 3.15 3.77
C ALA A 414 2.01 2.05 2.72
N ILE A 415 2.29 0.80 3.10
CA ILE A 415 2.09 -0.37 2.24
C ILE A 415 1.65 -1.57 3.07
N THR A 416 0.69 -2.36 2.60
CA THR A 416 0.25 -3.59 3.26
C THR A 416 -0.25 -4.63 2.26
N ILE A 417 -0.26 -5.90 2.67
CA ILE A 417 -0.71 -7.01 1.83
C ILE A 417 -1.98 -7.63 2.41
N ASP A 418 -2.95 -7.90 1.56
CA ASP A 418 -4.04 -8.84 1.83
C ASP A 418 -3.62 -10.25 1.38
N TYR A 419 -3.13 -11.05 2.33
CA TYR A 419 -2.67 -12.41 2.07
C TYR A 419 -3.78 -13.37 1.63
N THR A 420 -5.06 -13.01 1.80
CA THR A 420 -6.18 -13.88 1.42
C THR A 420 -6.52 -13.77 -0.07
N ASN A 421 -6.29 -12.59 -0.64
CA ASN A 421 -6.61 -12.24 -2.02
C ASN A 421 -5.36 -11.98 -2.89
N ASP A 422 -4.16 -11.99 -2.30
CA ASP A 422 -2.92 -11.61 -2.97
C ASP A 422 -3.03 -10.22 -3.62
N LEU A 423 -3.45 -9.23 -2.81
CA LEU A 423 -3.56 -7.83 -3.21
C LEU A 423 -2.57 -6.98 -2.43
N LEU A 424 -1.99 -5.99 -3.11
CA LEU A 424 -1.10 -5.00 -2.52
C LEU A 424 -1.87 -3.69 -2.35
N TYR A 425 -1.85 -3.15 -1.14
CA TYR A 425 -2.47 -1.86 -0.81
C TYR A 425 -1.38 -0.87 -0.44
N TRP A 426 -1.53 0.39 -0.85
CA TRP A 426 -0.66 1.48 -0.42
C TRP A 426 -1.45 2.78 -0.22
N ALA A 427 -0.85 3.68 0.55
CA ALA A 427 -1.36 5.03 0.73
C ALA A 427 -0.29 6.05 0.32
N ASP A 428 -0.71 7.06 -0.43
CA ASP A 428 0.11 8.21 -0.75
C ASP A 428 -0.25 9.36 0.18
N ALA A 429 0.72 9.82 0.97
CA ALA A 429 0.52 10.85 1.99
C ALA A 429 0.47 12.26 1.41
N HIS A 430 1.02 12.46 0.22
CA HIS A 430 0.89 13.73 -0.47
C HIS A 430 -0.39 13.71 -1.27
N LEU A 431 -0.59 12.72 -2.16
CA LEU A 431 -1.79 12.62 -3.00
C LEU A 431 -3.07 12.23 -2.22
N GLY A 432 -2.96 11.86 -0.95
CA GLY A 432 -4.12 11.73 -0.05
C GLY A 432 -5.13 10.66 -0.48
N TYR A 433 -4.63 9.55 -1.03
CA TYR A 433 -5.44 8.42 -1.48
C TYR A 433 -4.97 7.09 -0.86
N ILE A 434 -5.84 6.09 -0.89
CA ILE A 434 -5.48 4.68 -0.71
C ILE A 434 -5.94 3.90 -1.94
N GLU A 435 -5.03 3.10 -2.49
CA GLU A 435 -5.26 2.27 -3.66
C GLU A 435 -4.81 0.84 -3.41
N TYR A 436 -5.29 -0.06 -4.26
CA TYR A 436 -4.80 -1.42 -4.33
C TYR A 436 -4.63 -1.90 -5.76
N SER A 437 -3.83 -2.95 -5.91
CA SER A 437 -3.57 -3.65 -7.16
C SER A 437 -3.27 -5.12 -6.89
N ASP A 438 -3.10 -5.90 -7.96
CA ASP A 438 -2.47 -7.21 -7.84
C ASP A 438 -1.00 -7.09 -7.40
N LEU A 439 -0.39 -8.21 -6.99
CA LEU A 439 1.00 -8.24 -6.54
C LEU A 439 2.04 -7.85 -7.62
N GLU A 440 1.63 -7.70 -8.88
CA GLU A 440 2.49 -7.30 -10.00
C GLU A 440 2.23 -5.83 -10.42
N GLY A 441 1.25 -5.14 -9.82
CA GLY A 441 0.94 -3.74 -10.08
C GLY A 441 -0.17 -3.49 -11.11
N HIS A 442 -0.87 -4.51 -11.62
CA HIS A 442 -1.99 -4.33 -12.56
C HIS A 442 -3.34 -4.27 -11.84
N HIS A 443 -4.39 -3.91 -12.59
CA HIS A 443 -5.77 -3.77 -12.09
C HIS A 443 -5.84 -2.85 -10.86
N ARG A 444 -5.32 -1.63 -11.03
CA ARG A 444 -5.27 -0.61 -9.99
C ARG A 444 -6.66 -0.06 -9.72
N HIS A 445 -7.01 0.07 -8.45
CA HIS A 445 -8.29 0.61 -8.00
C HIS A 445 -8.10 1.57 -6.82
N THR A 446 -8.75 2.73 -6.91
CA THR A 446 -8.79 3.75 -5.85
C THR A 446 -9.94 3.49 -4.89
N VAL A 447 -9.63 3.44 -3.60
CA VAL A 447 -10.60 3.18 -2.51
C VAL A 447 -10.97 4.48 -1.82
N TYR A 448 -9.98 5.28 -1.47
CA TYR A 448 -10.13 6.59 -0.84
C TYR A 448 -9.42 7.61 -1.71
N ASP A 449 -10.05 8.74 -2.01
CA ASP A 449 -9.45 9.82 -2.79
C ASP A 449 -9.76 11.18 -2.14
N GLY A 450 -8.76 12.07 -2.06
CA GLY A 450 -8.89 13.45 -1.57
C GLY A 450 -9.36 13.64 -0.12
N THR A 451 -9.50 12.58 0.67
CA THR A 451 -10.07 12.64 2.04
C THR A 451 -9.06 12.25 3.13
N LEU A 452 -7.80 12.00 2.77
CA LEU A 452 -6.75 11.54 3.68
C LEU A 452 -5.64 12.59 3.76
N PRO A 453 -5.61 13.43 4.82
CA PRO A 453 -4.66 14.54 4.91
C PRO A 453 -3.19 14.14 4.96
N HIS A 454 -2.84 13.10 5.73
CA HIS A 454 -1.47 12.58 5.78
C HIS A 454 -1.40 11.16 6.36
N PRO A 455 -1.84 10.12 5.61
CA PRO A 455 -1.74 8.73 6.03
C PRO A 455 -0.27 8.30 6.23
N TYR A 456 0.03 7.66 7.35
CA TYR A 456 1.39 7.18 7.67
C TYR A 456 1.57 5.68 7.47
N ALA A 457 0.72 4.87 8.10
CA ALA A 457 0.74 3.42 7.98
C ALA A 457 -0.67 2.87 7.79
N ILE A 458 -0.76 1.71 7.13
CA ILE A 458 -2.02 1.02 6.84
C ILE A 458 -1.90 -0.46 7.18
N THR A 459 -3.00 -1.05 7.62
CA THR A 459 -3.10 -2.49 7.89
C THR A 459 -4.51 -2.98 7.61
N ILE A 460 -4.66 -4.24 7.21
CA ILE A 460 -5.94 -4.79 6.75
C ILE A 460 -6.31 -6.03 7.54
N PHE A 461 -7.58 -6.16 7.88
CA PHE A 461 -8.14 -7.38 8.40
C PHE A 461 -9.60 -7.56 7.93
N GLU A 462 -9.90 -8.71 7.35
CA GLU A 462 -11.21 -9.00 6.73
C GLU A 462 -11.55 -7.94 5.68
N ASP A 463 -12.70 -7.28 5.79
CA ASP A 463 -13.17 -6.23 4.86
C ASP A 463 -12.77 -4.82 5.28
N THR A 464 -11.98 -4.70 6.36
CA THR A 464 -11.65 -3.41 6.98
C THR A 464 -10.18 -3.07 6.80
N ILE A 465 -9.93 -1.85 6.35
CA ILE A 465 -8.61 -1.22 6.38
C ILE A 465 -8.54 -0.23 7.54
N TYR A 466 -7.39 -0.20 8.21
CA TYR A 466 -7.07 0.69 9.32
C TYR A 466 -5.86 1.52 8.94
N TRP A 467 -5.85 2.78 9.32
CA TRP A 467 -4.71 3.66 9.08
C TRP A 467 -4.47 4.65 10.20
N THR A 468 -3.25 5.16 10.25
CA THR A 468 -2.82 6.27 11.11
C THR A 468 -2.64 7.51 10.28
N ASP A 469 -3.05 8.67 10.80
CA ASP A 469 -2.91 9.94 10.09
C ASP A 469 -2.23 10.98 10.99
N TRP A 470 -1.17 11.62 10.47
CA TRP A 470 -0.35 12.57 11.23
C TRP A 470 -1.02 13.91 11.43
N ASN A 471 -1.77 14.38 10.44
CA ASN A 471 -2.36 15.71 10.44
C ASN A 471 -3.59 15.77 11.34
N THR A 472 -4.42 14.74 11.28
CA THR A 472 -5.60 14.59 12.15
C THR A 472 -5.25 13.99 13.51
N ARG A 473 -4.10 13.30 13.64
CA ARG A 473 -3.64 12.60 14.85
C ARG A 473 -4.65 11.56 15.31
N THR A 474 -5.13 10.76 14.36
CA THR A 474 -6.15 9.76 14.59
C THR A 474 -5.67 8.38 14.16
N VAL A 475 -6.32 7.37 14.73
CA VAL A 475 -6.41 6.04 14.13
C VAL A 475 -7.82 5.88 13.59
N GLU A 476 -7.94 5.51 12.33
CA GLU A 476 -9.22 5.41 11.63
C GLU A 476 -9.39 4.02 11.00
N LYS A 477 -10.63 3.71 10.64
CA LYS A 477 -10.98 2.51 9.89
C LYS A 477 -12.04 2.79 8.84
N GLY A 478 -12.13 1.91 7.85
CA GLY A 478 -13.25 1.87 6.92
C GLY A 478 -13.17 0.65 6.01
N ASN A 479 -14.09 0.55 5.05
CA ASN A 479 -14.13 -0.57 4.11
C ASN A 479 -12.96 -0.51 3.12
N LYS A 480 -12.27 -1.63 2.94
CA LYS A 480 -11.07 -1.72 2.09
C LYS A 480 -11.34 -1.67 0.58
N TYR A 481 -12.60 -1.72 0.14
CA TYR A 481 -12.96 -1.77 -1.28
C TYR A 481 -13.66 -0.51 -1.77
N ASP A 482 -14.70 -0.07 -1.08
CA ASP A 482 -15.57 1.04 -1.51
C ASP A 482 -15.35 2.34 -0.71
N GLY A 483 -14.47 2.30 0.28
CA GLY A 483 -14.19 3.44 1.15
C GLY A 483 -15.33 3.80 2.13
N SER A 484 -16.41 3.01 2.14
CA SER A 484 -17.58 3.26 3.00
C SER A 484 -17.28 3.03 4.49
N ASN A 485 -18.22 3.45 5.34
CA ASN A 485 -18.16 3.21 6.79
C ASN A 485 -16.87 3.72 7.46
N ARG A 486 -16.35 4.86 7.00
CA ARG A 486 -15.20 5.53 7.62
C ARG A 486 -15.55 5.98 9.05
N VAL A 487 -14.75 5.56 10.02
CA VAL A 487 -14.92 5.87 11.44
C VAL A 487 -13.56 6.18 12.07
N VAL A 488 -13.50 7.26 12.83
CA VAL A 488 -12.36 7.58 13.70
C VAL A 488 -12.45 6.74 14.98
N LEU A 489 -11.43 5.93 15.26
CA LEU A 489 -11.40 5.03 16.42
C LEU A 489 -10.86 5.73 17.67
N VAL A 490 -9.77 6.48 17.54
CA VAL A 490 -9.17 7.21 18.67
C VAL A 490 -8.40 8.43 18.18
N ASN A 491 -8.44 9.50 18.98
CA ASN A 491 -7.60 10.68 18.82
C ASN A 491 -6.39 10.56 19.74
N THR A 492 -5.19 10.73 19.20
CA THR A 492 -3.94 10.59 19.94
C THR A 492 -3.39 11.95 20.34
N THR A 493 -2.60 11.96 21.42
CA THR A 493 -1.93 13.19 21.88
C THR A 493 -0.77 13.62 20.99
N HIS A 494 -0.11 12.66 20.33
CA HIS A 494 1.00 12.88 19.39
C HIS A 494 0.66 12.27 18.01
N ARG A 495 1.53 12.51 17.02
CA ARG A 495 1.44 11.86 15.71
C ARG A 495 1.57 10.33 15.86
N PRO A 496 0.56 9.54 15.46
CA PRO A 496 0.67 8.10 15.44
C PRO A 496 1.50 7.67 14.22
N PHE A 497 2.43 6.73 14.41
CA PHE A 497 3.28 6.21 13.35
C PHE A 497 2.72 4.86 12.86
N ASP A 498 3.50 3.79 12.93
CA ASP A 498 3.15 2.49 12.37
C ASP A 498 2.02 1.77 13.14
N ILE A 499 1.21 0.99 12.43
CA ILE A 499 0.03 0.27 12.92
C ILE A 499 -0.07 -1.13 12.33
N HIS A 500 -0.38 -2.12 13.17
CA HIS A 500 -0.62 -3.50 12.74
C HIS A 500 -1.82 -4.13 13.44
N VAL A 501 -2.61 -4.91 12.68
CA VAL A 501 -3.58 -5.83 13.27
C VAL A 501 -2.83 -7.06 13.79
N TYR A 502 -2.92 -7.31 15.08
CA TYR A 502 -2.44 -8.54 15.67
C TYR A 502 -3.53 -9.62 15.59
N HIS A 503 -3.37 -10.57 14.68
CA HIS A 503 -4.21 -11.77 14.57
C HIS A 503 -3.43 -12.90 13.89
N PRO A 504 -3.65 -14.19 14.25
CA PRO A 504 -2.94 -15.31 13.62
C PRO A 504 -3.04 -15.36 12.09
N TYR A 505 -4.18 -14.95 11.51
CA TYR A 505 -4.36 -14.93 10.05
C TYR A 505 -3.60 -13.82 9.30
N ARG A 506 -3.02 -12.85 10.02
CA ARG A 506 -2.06 -11.91 9.41
C ARG A 506 -0.70 -12.54 9.16
N GLN A 507 -0.37 -13.61 9.89
CA GLN A 507 0.88 -14.37 9.74
C GLN A 507 0.54 -15.86 9.56
N PRO A 508 0.00 -16.25 8.40
CA PRO A 508 -0.44 -17.62 8.13
C PRO A 508 0.73 -18.60 8.22
N ILE A 509 0.41 -19.86 8.52
CA ILE A 509 1.39 -20.94 8.60
C ILE A 509 1.73 -21.38 7.18
N VAL A 510 3.00 -21.23 6.81
CA VAL A 510 3.52 -21.56 5.48
C VAL A 510 4.67 -22.56 5.63
N ASN A 511 4.93 -23.35 4.58
CA ASN A 511 6.09 -24.23 4.56
C ASN A 511 7.39 -23.41 4.59
N ASN A 512 8.28 -23.72 5.53
CA ASN A 512 9.57 -23.05 5.64
C ASN A 512 10.67 -23.93 5.00
N PRO A 513 11.24 -23.51 3.85
CA PRO A 513 12.29 -24.26 3.16
C PRO A 513 13.63 -24.30 3.95
N CYS A 514 13.83 -23.35 4.87
CA CYS A 514 15.01 -23.26 5.75
C CYS A 514 14.85 -24.02 7.08
N ARG A 515 13.72 -24.69 7.33
CA ARG A 515 13.38 -25.28 8.64
C ARG A 515 14.39 -26.34 9.10
N THR A 516 14.85 -27.19 8.19
CA THR A 516 15.77 -28.28 8.51
C THR A 516 17.22 -27.81 8.37
N ASN A 517 17.97 -27.80 9.48
CA ASN A 517 19.39 -27.45 9.52
C ASN A 517 19.73 -26.11 8.84
N ASN A 518 18.87 -25.09 8.96
CA ASN A 518 19.03 -23.77 8.30
C ASN A 518 19.21 -23.89 6.77
N GLY A 519 18.59 -24.88 6.13
CA GLY A 519 18.79 -25.18 4.70
C GLY A 519 20.20 -25.69 4.36
N GLY A 520 21.04 -26.02 5.35
CA GLY A 520 22.46 -26.29 5.13
C GLY A 520 23.33 -25.03 4.97
N CYS A 521 22.75 -23.85 5.18
CA CYS A 521 23.47 -22.58 5.17
C CYS A 521 24.24 -22.38 6.48
N SER A 522 25.49 -21.93 6.38
CA SER A 522 26.31 -21.63 7.56
C SER A 522 25.81 -20.45 8.39
N HIS A 523 25.26 -19.40 7.75
CA HIS A 523 24.83 -18.16 8.40
C HIS A 523 23.36 -17.87 8.09
N LEU A 524 23.06 -17.20 6.98
CA LEU A 524 21.69 -16.83 6.62
C LEU A 524 21.12 -17.78 5.57
N CYS A 525 19.88 -18.24 5.81
CA CYS A 525 19.04 -18.93 4.83
C CYS A 525 17.85 -18.02 4.53
N LEU A 526 17.74 -17.59 3.27
CA LEU A 526 16.72 -16.65 2.80
C LEU A 526 15.76 -17.37 1.85
N ILE A 527 14.46 -17.08 1.92
CA ILE A 527 13.46 -17.66 1.03
C ILE A 527 13.69 -17.13 -0.38
N LYS A 528 13.79 -18.03 -1.35
CA LYS A 528 13.97 -17.68 -2.75
C LYS A 528 12.67 -17.12 -3.34
N ALA A 529 12.78 -16.18 -4.28
CA ALA A 529 11.65 -15.74 -5.10
C ALA A 529 10.83 -16.93 -5.64
N GLY A 530 9.51 -16.90 -5.44
CA GLY A 530 8.58 -17.99 -5.74
C GLY A 530 8.31 -18.97 -4.59
N GLY A 531 8.92 -18.80 -3.40
CA GLY A 531 8.58 -19.50 -2.16
C GLY A 531 9.00 -20.98 -2.05
N ASN A 532 9.31 -21.64 -3.16
CA ASN A 532 9.58 -23.08 -3.23
C ASN A 532 11.06 -23.48 -2.95
N GLY A 533 11.91 -22.55 -2.51
CA GLY A 533 13.32 -22.82 -2.28
C GLY A 533 13.98 -21.79 -1.38
N PHE A 534 15.29 -21.94 -1.19
CA PHE A 534 16.08 -21.02 -0.36
C PHE A 534 17.45 -20.74 -1.00
N THR A 535 18.04 -19.62 -0.59
CA THR A 535 19.38 -19.19 -0.99
C THR A 535 20.19 -18.90 0.28
N CYS A 536 21.43 -19.39 0.33
CA CYS A 536 22.33 -19.08 1.44
C CYS A 536 23.01 -17.74 1.22
N ALA A 537 22.95 -16.86 2.22
CA ALA A 537 23.62 -15.57 2.21
C ALA A 537 24.66 -15.50 3.35
N CYS A 538 25.74 -14.75 3.09
CA CYS A 538 26.79 -14.49 4.06
C CYS A 538 26.73 -13.02 4.48
N PRO A 539 27.11 -12.69 5.74
CA PRO A 539 27.18 -11.29 6.16
C PRO A 539 28.13 -10.46 5.27
N ASP A 540 27.95 -9.15 5.24
CA ASP A 540 28.66 -8.25 4.29
C ASP A 540 30.19 -8.40 4.29
N ASP A 541 30.77 -8.64 5.47
CA ASP A 541 32.21 -8.80 5.69
C ASP A 541 32.72 -10.23 5.41
N PHE A 542 31.89 -11.11 4.85
CA PHE A 542 32.22 -12.50 4.55
C PHE A 542 32.15 -12.78 3.04
N GLN A 543 32.92 -13.77 2.60
CA GLN A 543 32.92 -14.32 1.25
C GLN A 543 32.17 -15.65 1.24
N THR A 544 31.29 -15.83 0.25
CA THR A 544 30.58 -17.08 -0.02
C THR A 544 31.49 -18.09 -0.69
N ILE A 545 31.52 -19.32 -0.17
CA ILE A 545 32.17 -20.47 -0.80
C ILE A 545 31.14 -21.58 -0.95
N HIS A 546 30.93 -22.00 -2.19
CA HIS A 546 30.08 -23.14 -2.51
C HIS A 546 30.93 -24.41 -2.52
N LEU A 547 30.76 -25.26 -1.50
CA LEU A 547 31.19 -26.65 -1.53
C LEU A 547 30.04 -27.50 -2.06
N SER A 548 30.34 -28.65 -2.65
CA SER A 548 29.39 -29.52 -3.38
C SER A 548 28.09 -29.88 -2.64
N ASP A 549 28.02 -29.69 -1.32
CA ASP A 549 26.83 -29.95 -0.50
C ASP A 549 26.53 -28.86 0.56
N ARG A 550 27.32 -27.76 0.62
CA ARG A 550 27.18 -26.70 1.65
C ARG A 550 27.70 -25.34 1.18
N THR A 551 27.01 -24.26 1.56
CA THR A 551 27.51 -22.89 1.40
C THR A 551 28.14 -22.40 2.71
N LEU A 552 29.45 -22.17 2.68
CA LEU A 552 30.21 -21.67 3.83
C LEU A 552 30.52 -20.16 3.66
N CYS A 553 30.55 -19.43 4.77
CA CYS A 553 30.99 -18.04 4.78
C CYS A 553 32.37 -17.97 5.45
N LEU A 554 33.37 -17.47 4.72
CA LEU A 554 34.67 -17.16 5.30
C LEU A 554 34.84 -15.65 5.48
N PRO A 555 35.44 -15.18 6.57
CA PRO A 555 35.67 -13.75 6.76
C PRO A 555 36.58 -13.21 5.66
N LYS A 556 36.23 -12.05 5.08
CA LYS A 556 37.11 -11.31 4.16
C LYS A 556 38.19 -10.60 4.98
N CYS A 557 39.22 -11.33 5.40
CA CYS A 557 40.35 -10.73 6.08
C CYS A 557 41.22 -9.94 5.07
N SER A 558 41.38 -8.64 5.30
CA SER A 558 42.51 -7.88 4.75
C SER A 558 43.84 -8.50 5.22
N SER A 559 44.94 -8.30 4.49
CA SER A 559 46.30 -8.73 4.89
C SER A 559 46.75 -8.16 6.26
N THR A 560 46.00 -7.22 6.83
CA THR A 560 46.22 -6.60 8.15
C THR A 560 45.26 -7.06 9.24
N GLN A 561 44.32 -7.97 8.96
CA GLN A 561 43.29 -8.41 9.91
C GLN A 561 43.53 -9.86 10.35
N PHE A 562 43.53 -10.10 11.66
CA PHE A 562 43.75 -11.40 12.27
C PHE A 562 42.45 -11.95 12.87
N LEU A 563 42.27 -13.27 12.78
CA LEU A 563 41.17 -13.98 13.42
C LEU A 563 41.40 -13.99 14.94
N CYS A 564 40.51 -13.36 15.70
CA CYS A 564 40.49 -13.54 17.15
C CYS A 564 40.07 -14.98 17.44
N ALA A 565 41.03 -15.84 17.76
CA ALA A 565 40.75 -17.16 18.31
C ALA A 565 40.11 -16.97 19.69
N ASN A 566 38.78 -17.06 19.76
CA ASN A 566 38.08 -17.14 21.03
C ASN A 566 38.31 -18.52 21.64
N ASN A 567 39.46 -18.67 22.28
CA ASN A 567 39.64 -19.48 23.47
C ASN A 567 40.76 -18.83 24.26
N GLU A 568 40.40 -18.00 25.25
CA GLU A 568 40.88 -18.20 26.62
C GLU A 568 40.34 -17.12 27.56
N LYS A 569 39.73 -17.60 28.65
CA LYS A 569 39.71 -16.88 29.93
C LYS A 569 41.17 -16.57 30.31
N TYR A 570 41.50 -15.28 30.39
CA TYR A 570 42.76 -14.75 30.93
C TYR A 570 44.05 -15.23 30.25
N GLY A 571 44.52 -14.48 29.25
CA GLY A 571 45.88 -14.63 28.71
C GLY A 571 46.11 -13.75 27.49
N THR A 572 47.25 -13.05 27.45
CA THR A 572 47.68 -12.18 26.35
C THR A 572 47.60 -12.87 24.98
N PRO A 573 47.12 -12.19 23.92
CA PRO A 573 46.93 -12.80 22.61
C PRO A 573 48.26 -13.16 21.95
N VAL A 574 48.42 -14.42 21.56
CA VAL A 574 49.51 -14.90 20.70
C VAL A 574 49.05 -14.80 19.25
N LEU A 575 49.77 -14.01 18.45
CA LEU A 575 49.55 -13.82 17.01
C LEU A 575 50.27 -14.91 16.21
N PHE A 576 49.58 -15.57 15.27
CA PHE A 576 50.21 -16.40 14.25
C PHE A 576 50.01 -15.79 12.84
N PRO A 577 51.06 -15.67 12.02
CA PRO A 577 50.93 -15.30 10.61
C PRO A 577 50.51 -16.52 9.77
N LEU A 578 49.45 -16.38 8.97
CA LEU A 578 49.09 -17.34 7.93
C LEU A 578 49.97 -17.11 6.69
N SER A 579 51.06 -17.88 6.54
CA SER A 579 51.72 -18.03 5.24
C SER A 579 50.98 -19.09 4.42
N LEU A 580 50.31 -18.66 3.35
CA LEU A 580 49.87 -19.54 2.27
C LEU A 580 51.11 -20.08 1.56
N HIS A 581 51.52 -21.31 1.86
CA HIS A 581 52.36 -22.09 0.95
C HIS A 581 51.46 -22.88 0.00
N PRO A 582 51.72 -22.87 -1.32
CA PRO A 582 51.01 -23.72 -2.25
C PRO A 582 51.37 -25.18 -1.98
N LEU A 583 50.35 -26.03 -1.95
CA LEU A 583 50.48 -27.49 -1.89
C LEU A 583 51.22 -27.96 -3.15
N ASP A 584 52.48 -28.37 -2.98
CA ASP A 584 53.19 -29.19 -3.96
C ASP A 584 52.56 -30.59 -4.00
N THR A 585 52.30 -31.03 -5.21
CA THR A 585 51.88 -32.37 -5.60
C THR A 585 52.89 -33.43 -5.17
N HIS A 586 52.43 -34.48 -4.50
CA HIS A 586 53.02 -35.81 -4.57
C HIS A 586 51.96 -36.91 -4.41
#